data_AF-A0A936GFH9-F1
#
_entry.id   AF-A0A936GFH9-F1
#
_cell.length_a   1.000
_cell.length_b   1.000
_cell.length_c   1.000
_cell.angle_alpha   90.00
_cell.angle_beta   90.00
_cell.angle_gamma   90.00
#
_symmetry.space_group_name_H-M   'P 1'
#
loop_
_entity.id
_entity.type
_entity.pdbx_description
1 polymer ?
#
loop_
_entity_poly.entity_id
_entity_poly.type
_entity_poly.pdbx_seq_one_letter_code
_entity_poly.pdbx_strand_id
1 'polypeptide(L)'
;MAKVEFFNGTSLLKTVTSEPYLYTLTSAAKGNYTITAVATDDEGLSSSATCSFSVDEITASDLVHNFTLSGTSSTFFTITGNLSTAKGTFSYAGLNLTQCLKIESATNITFSTAKEATLVLVFNETFVGRIKINNTDYTAIAGIVTLTLPAGNHTILKTDSGNLYYMSITYTNTIPKAEQTIQLSEGWNMISLYVKADDASVAAVFPHATIVKTQNSFFNVVNKAYLNSLQTLEPGVGYLVYNTINETLTITGTSVSKPAPQLETGWNLIGIMTNAAIQNVFPTATIVKNFNGFYELGNSQSLFSQFEAGKAYFVKK
;
A
#
# COMPACT_ATOMS: atom_id res chain seq x y z
N MET A 1 -8.03 34.32 23.83
CA MET A 1 -6.90 34.33 22.86
C MET A 1 -7.50 34.10 21.49
N ALA A 2 -7.14 34.93 20.51
CA ALA A 2 -7.63 34.77 19.16
C ALA A 2 -7.18 33.43 18.54
N LYS A 3 -8.06 32.77 17.78
CA LYS A 3 -7.81 31.49 17.13
C LYS A 3 -8.62 31.32 15.85
N VAL A 4 -8.18 30.43 14.97
CA VAL A 4 -8.96 29.92 13.83
C VAL A 4 -9.06 28.40 13.93
N GLU A 5 -10.28 27.89 13.90
CA GLU A 5 -10.60 26.46 13.94
C GLU A 5 -11.12 26.01 12.58
N PHE A 6 -10.53 24.97 12.01
CA PHE A 6 -10.91 24.38 10.73
C PHE A 6 -11.70 23.09 10.98
N PHE A 7 -12.86 22.94 10.36
CA PHE A 7 -13.75 21.79 10.48
C PHE A 7 -14.02 21.15 9.13
N ASN A 8 -14.27 19.83 9.10
CA ASN A 8 -14.98 19.15 8.01
C ASN A 8 -16.34 18.68 8.53
N GLY A 9 -17.43 19.31 8.09
CA GLY A 9 -18.72 19.15 8.75
C GLY A 9 -18.62 19.57 10.23
N THR A 10 -18.93 18.66 11.15
CA THR A 10 -18.84 18.91 12.60
C THR A 10 -17.51 18.48 13.23
N SER A 11 -16.62 17.84 12.47
CA SER A 11 -15.34 17.33 12.98
C SER A 11 -14.27 18.41 12.92
N LEU A 12 -13.68 18.77 14.07
CA LEU A 12 -12.54 19.67 14.14
C LEU A 12 -11.30 19.00 13.52
N LEU A 13 -10.68 19.68 12.56
CA LEU A 13 -9.45 19.25 11.89
C LEU A 13 -8.21 19.87 12.53
N LYS A 14 -8.26 21.17 12.85
CA LYS A 14 -7.13 21.91 13.43
C LYS A 14 -7.56 23.22 14.10
N THR A 15 -6.90 23.58 15.19
CA THR A 15 -6.94 24.92 15.79
C THR A 15 -5.60 25.62 15.54
N VAL A 16 -5.63 26.89 15.14
CA VAL A 16 -4.44 27.72 14.86
C VAL A 16 -4.55 29.02 15.65
N THR A 17 -3.53 29.37 16.43
CA THR A 17 -3.54 30.53 17.35
C THR A 17 -2.52 31.61 16.98
N SER A 18 -1.86 31.49 15.83
CA SER A 18 -0.85 32.43 15.35
C SER A 18 -0.86 32.53 13.83
N GLU A 19 -0.55 33.71 13.31
CA GLU A 19 -0.45 33.94 11.87
C GLU A 19 0.78 33.25 11.24
N PRO A 20 0.69 32.79 9.97
CA PRO A 20 -0.51 32.75 9.13
C PRO A 20 -1.47 31.61 9.55
N TYR A 21 -2.78 31.90 9.59
CA TYR A 21 -3.82 30.93 9.95
C TYR A 21 -4.07 29.93 8.81
N LEU A 22 -3.21 28.91 8.69
CA LEU A 22 -3.23 27.94 7.58
C LEU A 22 -3.55 26.51 8.05
N TYR A 23 -4.42 25.86 7.28
CA TYR A 23 -4.62 24.41 7.31
C TYR A 23 -4.48 23.84 5.90
N THR A 24 -3.69 22.77 5.78
CA THR A 24 -3.50 22.02 4.53
C THR A 24 -4.09 20.63 4.71
N LEU A 25 -5.13 20.30 3.95
CA LEU A 25 -5.65 18.94 3.86
C LEU A 25 -4.77 18.14 2.89
N THR A 26 -4.18 17.05 3.36
CA THR A 26 -3.34 16.14 2.55
C THR A 26 -3.97 14.76 2.51
N SER A 27 -3.81 14.04 1.39
CA SER A 27 -4.30 12.67 1.19
C SER A 27 -5.79 12.47 1.52
N ALA A 28 -6.64 13.43 1.15
CA ALA A 28 -8.09 13.33 1.31
C ALA A 28 -8.63 12.10 0.56
N ALA A 29 -9.50 11.33 1.20
CA ALA A 29 -10.19 10.21 0.57
C ALA A 29 -11.23 10.74 -0.43
N LYS A 30 -11.70 9.88 -1.35
CA LYS A 30 -12.83 10.20 -2.21
C LYS A 30 -14.04 10.63 -1.35
N GLY A 31 -14.63 11.76 -1.70
CA GLY A 31 -15.83 12.26 -1.03
C GLY A 31 -16.04 13.74 -1.26
N ASN A 32 -17.20 14.22 -0.78
CA ASN A 32 -17.49 15.65 -0.73
C ASN A 32 -17.00 16.22 0.59
N TYR A 33 -16.29 17.33 0.52
CA TYR A 33 -15.77 18.06 1.65
C TYR A 33 -16.45 19.41 1.74
N THR A 34 -16.81 19.79 2.97
CA THR A 34 -17.23 21.15 3.31
C THR A 34 -16.36 21.61 4.46
N ILE A 35 -15.34 22.39 4.12
CA ILE A 35 -14.37 22.93 5.07
C ILE A 35 -14.90 24.25 5.62
N THR A 36 -15.07 24.33 6.94
CA THR A 36 -15.46 25.55 7.65
C THR A 36 -14.28 26.08 8.43
N ALA A 37 -13.88 27.33 8.19
CA ALA A 37 -12.95 28.05 9.06
C ALA A 37 -13.75 28.95 9.99
N VAL A 38 -13.55 28.82 11.31
CA VAL A 38 -14.19 29.63 12.35
C VAL A 38 -13.10 30.45 13.04
N ALA A 39 -13.11 31.77 12.85
CA ALA A 39 -12.23 32.68 13.58
C ALA A 39 -12.92 33.12 14.88
N THR A 40 -12.21 33.08 16.00
CA THR A 40 -12.65 33.59 17.30
C THR A 40 -11.66 34.63 17.78
N ASP A 41 -12.13 35.80 18.23
CA ASP A 41 -11.27 36.83 18.82
C ASP A 41 -10.97 36.56 20.32
N ASP A 42 -10.34 37.51 20.99
CA ASP A 42 -10.02 37.43 22.41
C ASP A 42 -11.21 37.69 23.34
N GLU A 43 -12.27 38.34 22.85
CA GLU A 43 -13.54 38.54 23.54
C GLU A 43 -14.50 37.34 23.41
N GLY A 44 -14.14 36.37 22.56
CA GLY A 44 -14.91 35.14 22.34
C GLY A 44 -15.97 35.27 21.25
N LEU A 45 -16.00 36.37 20.50
CA LEU A 45 -16.86 36.53 19.32
C LEU A 45 -16.28 35.72 18.17
N SER A 46 -17.14 35.16 17.33
CA SER A 46 -16.70 34.33 16.21
C SER A 46 -17.41 34.64 14.91
N SER A 47 -16.71 34.38 13.80
CA SER A 47 -17.22 34.43 12.44
C SER A 47 -16.71 33.22 11.67
N SER A 48 -17.43 32.79 10.62
CA SER A 48 -17.05 31.61 9.85
C SER A 48 -17.19 31.80 8.34
N ALA A 49 -16.37 31.06 7.60
CA ALA A 49 -16.43 30.94 6.14
C ALA A 49 -16.36 29.47 5.74
N THR A 50 -17.03 29.11 4.65
CA THR A 50 -17.09 27.73 4.15
C THR A 50 -16.57 27.61 2.72
N CYS A 51 -15.95 26.48 2.40
CA CYS A 51 -15.54 26.09 1.06
C CYS A 51 -15.94 24.64 0.82
N SER A 52 -16.58 24.35 -0.32
CA SER A 52 -16.99 22.99 -0.68
C SER A 52 -16.25 22.53 -1.94
N PHE A 53 -15.77 21.29 -1.92
CA PHE A 53 -15.13 20.63 -3.05
C PHE A 53 -15.37 19.12 -2.99
N SER A 54 -15.25 18.44 -4.12
CA SER A 54 -15.21 16.98 -4.17
C SER A 54 -13.78 16.49 -4.39
N VAL A 55 -13.46 15.35 -3.81
CA VAL A 55 -12.28 14.56 -4.11
C VAL A 55 -12.79 13.30 -4.79
N ASP A 56 -12.35 13.05 -6.02
CA ASP A 56 -12.67 11.82 -6.73
C ASP A 56 -11.56 10.78 -6.58
N GLU A 57 -11.94 9.51 -6.67
CA GLU A 57 -10.98 8.41 -6.76
C GLU A 57 -10.52 8.32 -8.21
N ILE A 58 -9.21 8.44 -8.41
CA ILE A 58 -8.59 8.23 -9.71
C ILE A 58 -8.52 6.72 -9.94
N THR A 59 -9.25 6.23 -10.93
CA THR A 59 -9.19 4.83 -11.34
C THR A 59 -8.00 4.58 -12.26
N ALA A 60 -7.57 3.33 -12.40
CA ALA A 60 -6.50 2.98 -13.34
C ALA A 60 -6.82 3.41 -14.79
N SER A 61 -8.10 3.47 -15.18
CA SER A 61 -8.54 3.97 -16.48
C SER A 61 -8.37 5.48 -16.64
N ASP A 62 -8.52 6.27 -15.56
CA ASP A 62 -8.32 7.74 -15.63
C ASP A 62 -6.86 8.10 -15.92
N LEU A 63 -5.92 7.24 -15.52
CA LEU A 63 -4.48 7.43 -15.70
C LEU A 63 -3.99 7.08 -17.11
N VAL A 64 -4.88 6.63 -17.98
CA VAL A 64 -4.58 6.26 -19.36
C VAL A 64 -5.30 7.22 -20.30
N HIS A 65 -4.59 7.76 -21.28
CA HIS A 65 -5.18 8.57 -22.33
C HIS A 65 -4.88 7.99 -23.71
N ASN A 66 -5.93 7.51 -24.36
CA ASN A 66 -5.90 7.05 -25.74
C ASN A 66 -6.56 8.10 -26.64
N PHE A 67 -5.76 8.80 -27.45
CA PHE A 67 -6.26 9.86 -28.33
C PHE A 67 -7.24 9.35 -29.39
N THR A 68 -7.23 8.06 -29.73
CA THR A 68 -8.20 7.44 -30.65
C THR A 68 -9.61 7.39 -30.08
N LEU A 69 -9.74 7.14 -28.79
CA LEU A 69 -11.03 6.96 -28.13
C LEU A 69 -11.53 8.25 -27.50
N SER A 70 -10.62 9.03 -26.93
CA SER A 70 -10.97 10.14 -26.03
C SER A 70 -10.66 11.52 -26.62
N GLY A 71 -10.02 11.61 -27.79
CA GLY A 71 -9.57 12.88 -28.36
C GLY A 71 -8.72 13.66 -27.34
N THR A 72 -9.17 14.83 -26.92
CA THR A 72 -8.53 15.62 -25.84
C THR A 72 -9.28 15.60 -24.51
N SER A 73 -10.38 14.82 -24.39
CA SER A 73 -11.17 14.72 -23.17
C SER A 73 -10.52 13.76 -22.18
N SER A 74 -10.13 14.25 -21.01
CA SER A 74 -9.56 13.45 -19.93
C SER A 74 -9.97 14.02 -18.58
N THR A 75 -10.10 13.15 -17.58
CA THR A 75 -10.34 13.48 -16.17
C THR A 75 -9.04 13.72 -15.41
N PHE A 76 -7.91 13.23 -15.92
CA PHE A 76 -6.59 13.32 -15.27
C PHE A 76 -5.63 14.29 -15.98
N PHE A 77 -5.64 14.32 -17.31
CA PHE A 77 -4.77 15.18 -18.10
C PHE A 77 -5.53 16.42 -18.61
N THR A 78 -4.97 17.61 -18.45
CA THR A 78 -5.44 18.80 -19.16
C THR A 78 -4.67 18.92 -20.46
N ILE A 79 -5.36 18.75 -21.60
CA ILE A 79 -4.73 18.64 -22.92
C ILE A 79 -5.13 19.81 -23.80
N THR A 80 -4.14 20.59 -24.24
CA THR A 80 -4.29 21.61 -25.27
C THR A 80 -3.46 21.22 -26.49
N GLY A 81 -4.09 21.21 -27.67
CA GLY A 81 -3.42 20.96 -28.95
C GLY A 81 -4.39 20.45 -30.02
N ASN A 82 -3.84 20.10 -31.17
CA ASN A 82 -4.62 19.72 -32.34
C ASN A 82 -4.52 18.22 -32.64
N LEU A 83 -5.66 17.57 -32.86
CA LEU A 83 -5.73 16.16 -33.23
C LEU A 83 -5.48 15.94 -34.73
N SER A 84 -5.12 14.72 -35.11
CA SER A 84 -5.03 14.29 -36.51
C SER A 84 -5.24 12.78 -36.65
N THR A 85 -5.92 12.38 -37.73
CA THR A 85 -6.07 10.98 -38.18
C THR A 85 -5.24 10.68 -39.44
N ALA A 86 -4.52 11.68 -39.96
CA ALA A 86 -3.75 11.58 -41.20
C ALA A 86 -2.27 11.20 -40.96
N LYS A 87 -1.92 10.72 -39.76
CA LYS A 87 -0.53 10.48 -39.33
C LYS A 87 -0.15 9.01 -39.25
N GLY A 88 -0.96 8.17 -39.88
CA GLY A 88 -0.81 6.72 -39.88
C GLY A 88 -1.56 6.07 -38.72
N THR A 89 -1.39 4.76 -38.63
CA THR A 89 -1.97 3.91 -37.59
C THR A 89 -0.84 3.19 -36.89
N PHE A 90 -0.97 3.00 -35.57
CA PHE A 90 0.08 2.41 -34.75
C PHE A 90 -0.50 1.38 -33.78
N SER A 91 0.21 0.27 -33.58
CA SER A 91 -0.19 -0.77 -32.63
C SER A 91 0.66 -0.71 -31.38
N TYR A 92 0.02 -0.64 -30.22
CA TYR A 92 0.69 -0.62 -28.92
C TYR A 92 -0.12 -1.40 -27.89
N ALA A 93 0.50 -2.34 -27.19
CA ALA A 93 -0.13 -3.17 -26.16
C ALA A 93 -1.47 -3.82 -26.62
N GLY A 94 -1.54 -4.26 -27.88
CA GLY A 94 -2.75 -4.85 -28.48
C GLY A 94 -3.84 -3.84 -28.89
N LEU A 95 -3.62 -2.55 -28.65
CA LEU A 95 -4.51 -1.47 -29.10
C LEU A 95 -4.18 -1.04 -30.53
N ASN A 96 -5.21 -0.69 -31.29
CA ASN A 96 -5.07 -0.09 -32.61
C ASN A 96 -5.31 1.42 -32.52
N LEU A 97 -4.25 2.22 -32.64
CA LEU A 97 -4.26 3.67 -32.44
C LEU A 97 -4.29 4.39 -33.80
N THR A 98 -5.38 5.13 -34.07
CA THR A 98 -5.66 5.75 -35.38
C THR A 98 -5.78 7.27 -35.33
N GLN A 99 -5.80 7.87 -34.15
CA GLN A 99 -5.76 9.31 -33.95
C GLN A 99 -4.63 9.69 -32.98
N CYS A 100 -3.94 10.77 -33.30
CA CYS A 100 -2.89 11.35 -32.46
C CYS A 100 -3.16 12.80 -32.09
N LEU A 101 -2.54 13.26 -31.02
CA LEU A 101 -2.26 14.67 -30.79
C LEU A 101 -0.98 15.06 -31.54
N LYS A 102 -1.06 16.10 -32.37
CA LYS A 102 0.13 16.70 -32.99
C LYS A 102 0.91 17.47 -31.93
N ILE A 103 2.22 17.25 -31.87
CA ILE A 103 3.13 18.05 -31.04
C ILE A 103 3.55 19.29 -31.83
N GLU A 104 2.88 20.39 -31.56
CA GLU A 104 3.03 21.71 -32.18
C GLU A 104 3.42 22.75 -31.12
N SER A 105 3.72 23.99 -31.54
CA SER A 105 4.18 25.02 -30.59
C SER A 105 3.14 25.39 -29.52
N ALA A 106 1.85 25.19 -29.81
CA ALA A 106 0.76 25.42 -28.87
C ALA A 106 0.40 24.19 -28.01
N THR A 107 1.05 23.04 -28.25
CA THR A 107 0.73 21.83 -27.50
C THR A 107 1.20 21.97 -26.05
N ASN A 108 0.28 21.78 -25.13
CA ASN A 108 0.54 21.80 -23.69
C ASN A 108 -0.32 20.74 -23.00
N ILE A 109 0.33 19.82 -22.29
CA ILE A 109 -0.35 18.83 -21.45
C ILE A 109 0.10 19.05 -20.02
N THR A 110 -0.85 19.23 -19.10
CA THR A 110 -0.58 19.34 -17.67
C THR A 110 -1.31 18.26 -16.88
N PHE A 111 -0.70 17.78 -15.81
CA PHE A 111 -1.27 16.79 -14.89
C PHE A 111 -0.52 16.82 -13.56
N SER A 112 -1.07 16.15 -12.54
CA SER A 112 -0.42 16.05 -11.23
C SER A 112 -0.36 14.60 -10.76
N THR A 113 0.79 14.18 -10.23
CA THR A 113 0.96 12.85 -9.63
C THR A 113 0.91 12.96 -8.10
N ALA A 114 0.17 12.07 -7.44
CA ALA A 114 0.02 12.08 -5.98
C ALA A 114 1.25 11.51 -5.24
N LYS A 115 2.01 10.66 -5.92
CA LYS A 115 3.24 10.01 -5.48
C LYS A 115 4.12 9.75 -6.70
N GLU A 116 5.33 9.25 -6.47
CA GLU A 116 6.21 8.86 -7.56
C GLU A 116 5.47 7.91 -8.54
N ALA A 117 5.61 8.18 -9.84
CA ALA A 117 4.89 7.45 -10.87
C ALA A 117 5.71 7.36 -12.16
N THR A 118 5.47 6.31 -12.95
CA THR A 118 6.06 6.16 -14.28
C THR A 118 5.13 6.77 -15.32
N LEU A 119 5.64 7.75 -16.07
CA LEU A 119 5.03 8.28 -17.29
C LEU A 119 5.49 7.45 -18.49
N VAL A 120 4.54 7.09 -19.35
CA VAL A 120 4.80 6.54 -20.68
C VAL A 120 4.14 7.43 -21.71
N LEU A 121 4.90 7.87 -22.72
CA LEU A 121 4.41 8.56 -23.91
C LEU A 121 4.70 7.69 -25.13
N VAL A 122 3.70 7.46 -25.96
CA VAL A 122 3.78 6.58 -27.13
C VAL A 122 3.48 7.39 -28.39
N PHE A 123 4.52 7.60 -29.18
CA PHE A 123 4.48 8.14 -30.53
C PHE A 123 4.35 6.99 -31.54
N ASN A 124 4.75 7.20 -32.80
CA ASN A 124 4.95 6.09 -33.73
C ASN A 124 6.36 5.51 -33.59
N GLU A 125 6.57 4.23 -33.94
CA GLU A 125 7.86 3.52 -33.80
C GLU A 125 9.05 4.21 -34.48
N THR A 126 8.78 4.97 -35.54
CA THR A 126 9.80 5.72 -36.28
C THR A 126 10.23 7.02 -35.60
N PHE A 127 9.52 7.47 -34.56
CA PHE A 127 9.83 8.70 -33.88
C PHE A 127 11.06 8.53 -32.98
N VAL A 128 12.13 9.25 -33.33
CA VAL A 128 13.41 9.32 -32.60
C VAL A 128 13.70 10.74 -32.09
N GLY A 129 12.69 11.62 -32.11
CA GLY A 129 12.80 13.00 -31.67
C GLY A 129 12.68 13.16 -30.16
N ARG A 130 12.71 14.42 -29.72
CA ARG A 130 12.63 14.79 -28.30
C ARG A 130 11.29 15.40 -27.92
N ILE A 131 10.92 15.23 -26.66
CA ILE A 131 9.77 15.87 -26.01
C ILE A 131 10.22 16.54 -24.71
N LYS A 132 9.62 17.67 -24.35
CA LYS A 132 9.95 18.40 -23.13
C LYS A 132 9.03 17.96 -22.01
N ILE A 133 9.58 17.47 -20.92
CA ILE A 133 8.86 17.13 -19.69
C ILE A 133 9.48 17.96 -18.56
N ASN A 134 8.69 18.78 -17.87
CA ASN A 134 9.16 19.66 -16.80
C ASN A 134 10.38 20.51 -17.18
N ASN A 135 10.35 21.12 -18.37
CA ASN A 135 11.44 21.91 -18.96
C ASN A 135 12.71 21.14 -19.33
N THR A 136 12.74 19.81 -19.20
CA THR A 136 13.86 18.95 -19.62
C THR A 136 13.50 18.18 -20.89
N ASP A 137 14.43 18.13 -21.85
CA ASP A 137 14.25 17.37 -23.09
C ASP A 137 14.57 15.88 -22.88
N TYR A 138 13.67 15.00 -23.34
CA TYR A 138 13.83 13.54 -23.33
C TYR A 138 13.70 12.98 -24.75
N THR A 139 14.61 12.09 -25.13
CA THR A 139 14.63 11.47 -26.46
C THR A 139 13.80 10.19 -26.46
N ALA A 140 12.95 10.01 -27.45
CA ALA A 140 12.19 8.77 -27.63
C ALA A 140 13.10 7.62 -28.11
N ILE A 141 12.85 6.43 -27.57
CA ILE A 141 13.48 5.18 -28.00
C ILE A 141 12.39 4.32 -28.64
N ALA A 142 12.52 4.03 -29.94
CA ALA A 142 11.50 3.32 -30.72
C ALA A 142 10.09 3.93 -30.58
N GLY A 143 10.00 5.27 -30.62
CA GLY A 143 8.74 5.98 -30.47
C GLY A 143 8.21 6.11 -29.05
N ILE A 144 8.93 5.63 -28.03
CA ILE A 144 8.46 5.63 -26.64
C ILE A 144 9.37 6.48 -25.76
N VAL A 145 8.76 7.29 -24.89
CA VAL A 145 9.44 7.94 -23.77
C VAL A 145 8.89 7.35 -22.48
N THR A 146 9.78 6.87 -21.61
CA THR A 146 9.43 6.35 -20.29
C THR A 146 10.24 7.08 -19.24
N LEU A 147 9.58 7.61 -18.20
CA LEU A 147 10.22 8.44 -17.19
C LEU A 147 9.56 8.24 -15.82
N THR A 148 10.38 8.10 -14.78
CA THR A 148 9.91 8.21 -13.39
C THR A 148 9.77 9.68 -13.01
N LEU A 149 8.58 10.05 -12.55
CA LEU A 149 8.22 11.39 -12.10
C LEU A 149 7.99 11.39 -10.59
N PRO A 150 8.54 12.36 -9.84
CA PRO A 150 8.20 12.53 -8.43
C PRO A 150 6.75 13.03 -8.29
N ALA A 151 6.20 12.97 -7.07
CA ALA A 151 4.91 13.60 -6.77
C ALA A 151 4.90 15.10 -7.12
N GLY A 152 3.79 15.60 -7.65
CA GLY A 152 3.60 17.03 -7.91
C GLY A 152 3.03 17.31 -9.30
N ASN A 153 3.14 18.57 -9.73
CA ASN A 153 2.63 19.03 -11.02
C ASN A 153 3.66 18.78 -12.12
N HIS A 154 3.16 18.37 -13.28
CA HIS A 154 3.97 18.08 -14.45
C HIS A 154 3.43 18.76 -15.70
N THR A 155 4.35 19.08 -16.61
CA THR A 155 4.04 19.65 -17.91
C THR A 155 4.76 18.90 -19.03
N ILE A 156 4.07 18.67 -20.14
CA ILE A 156 4.63 18.14 -21.37
C ILE A 156 4.46 19.19 -22.47
N LEU A 157 5.57 19.61 -23.06
CA LEU A 157 5.65 20.62 -24.11
C LEU A 157 6.44 20.10 -25.30
N LYS A 158 6.32 20.81 -26.42
CA LYS A 158 7.11 20.53 -27.61
C LYS A 158 8.60 20.79 -27.39
N THR A 159 9.41 19.84 -27.85
CA THR A 159 10.81 20.09 -28.25
C THR A 159 10.90 19.93 -29.76
N ASP A 160 10.73 18.70 -30.25
CA ASP A 160 10.66 18.40 -31.69
C ASP A 160 9.21 18.11 -32.10
N SER A 161 8.90 18.25 -33.39
CA SER A 161 7.57 17.91 -33.91
C SER A 161 7.35 16.39 -33.91
N GLY A 162 6.21 15.93 -33.43
CA GLY A 162 5.86 14.51 -33.32
C GLY A 162 4.34 14.29 -33.28
N ASN A 163 3.92 13.03 -33.23
CA ASN A 163 2.51 12.64 -33.17
C ASN A 163 2.32 11.67 -32.01
N LEU A 164 1.67 12.12 -30.93
CA LEU A 164 1.45 11.34 -29.70
C LEU A 164 0.11 10.60 -29.78
N TYR A 165 0.14 9.28 -29.68
CA TYR A 165 -1.05 8.42 -29.83
C TYR A 165 -1.61 7.92 -28.51
N TYR A 166 -0.75 7.77 -27.51
CA TYR A 166 -1.13 7.26 -26.20
C TYR A 166 -0.21 7.81 -25.12
N MET A 167 -0.77 8.04 -23.93
CA MET A 167 0.03 8.32 -22.75
C MET A 167 -0.58 7.66 -21.52
N SER A 168 0.24 7.31 -20.55
CA SER A 168 -0.23 6.74 -19.30
C SER A 168 0.66 7.09 -18.12
N ILE A 169 0.03 7.18 -16.95
CA ILE A 169 0.71 7.19 -15.65
C ILE A 169 0.49 5.85 -14.97
N THR A 170 1.57 5.26 -14.47
CA THR A 170 1.50 4.10 -13.59
C THR A 170 2.15 4.46 -12.27
N TYR A 171 1.34 4.56 -11.22
CA TYR A 171 1.84 4.71 -9.88
C TYR A 171 2.64 3.47 -9.47
N THR A 172 3.82 3.67 -8.89
CA THR A 172 4.48 2.58 -8.17
C THR A 172 3.57 2.26 -6.98
N ASN A 173 2.86 1.14 -7.06
CA ASN A 173 2.21 0.57 -5.89
C ASN A 173 3.29 -0.14 -5.08
N THR A 174 4.18 0.64 -4.47
CA THR A 174 4.88 0.18 -3.27
C THR A 174 3.81 0.06 -2.19
N ILE A 175 3.17 -1.11 -2.10
CA ILE A 175 2.44 -1.46 -0.88
C ILE A 175 3.50 -1.39 0.21
N PRO A 176 3.34 -0.55 1.26
CA PRO A 176 4.33 -0.47 2.32
C PRO A 176 4.59 -1.89 2.83
N LYS A 177 5.82 -2.38 2.63
CA LYS A 177 6.19 -3.69 3.12
C LYS A 177 6.47 -3.56 4.61
N ALA A 178 5.83 -4.42 5.38
CA ALA A 178 6.17 -4.65 6.76
C ALA A 178 7.26 -5.70 6.84
N GLU A 179 8.13 -5.55 7.83
CA GLU A 179 9.16 -6.52 8.16
C GLU A 179 8.83 -7.20 9.48
N GLN A 180 9.02 -8.51 9.53
CA GLN A 180 9.01 -9.29 10.75
C GLN A 180 10.36 -9.98 10.91
N THR A 181 11.01 -9.73 12.05
CA THR A 181 12.21 -10.48 12.44
C THR A 181 11.81 -11.66 13.32
N ILE A 182 12.19 -12.87 12.94
CA ILE A 182 12.02 -14.09 13.74
C ILE A 182 13.40 -14.59 14.16
N GLN A 183 13.57 -14.78 15.45
CA GLN A 183 14.73 -15.48 16.01
C GLN A 183 14.35 -16.94 16.20
N LEU A 184 15.07 -17.83 15.51
CA LEU A 184 14.95 -19.29 15.67
C LEU A 184 16.21 -19.83 16.32
N SER A 185 16.03 -20.69 17.31
CA SER A 185 17.10 -21.53 17.84
C SER A 185 17.15 -22.86 17.09
N GLU A 186 18.28 -23.54 17.13
CA GLU A 186 18.38 -24.95 16.75
C GLU A 186 17.41 -25.77 17.62
N GLY A 187 16.64 -26.65 16.97
CA GLY A 187 15.59 -27.43 17.59
C GLY A 187 14.19 -26.80 17.47
N TRP A 188 13.33 -27.09 18.44
CA TRP A 188 11.92 -26.69 18.40
C TRP A 188 11.72 -25.22 18.78
N ASN A 189 11.01 -24.50 17.92
CA ASN A 189 10.58 -23.13 18.10
C ASN A 189 9.06 -23.03 18.02
N MET A 190 8.48 -22.06 18.73
CA MET A 190 7.05 -21.81 18.72
C MET A 190 6.78 -20.36 18.31
N ILE A 191 6.32 -20.17 17.08
CA ILE A 191 6.31 -18.87 16.39
C ILE A 191 4.98 -18.63 15.66
N SER A 192 4.75 -17.39 15.26
CA SER A 192 3.63 -16.96 14.42
C SER A 192 4.11 -15.91 13.43
N LEU A 193 3.34 -15.71 12.36
CA LEU A 193 3.48 -14.53 11.50
C LEU A 193 2.49 -13.45 11.91
N TYR A 194 2.93 -12.18 11.86
CA TYR A 194 2.09 -10.98 11.89
C TYR A 194 2.15 -10.16 10.60
N VAL A 195 2.99 -10.58 9.65
CA VAL A 195 3.03 -10.08 8.27
C VAL A 195 2.59 -11.19 7.32
N LYS A 196 1.82 -10.85 6.28
CA LYS A 196 1.57 -11.78 5.17
C LYS A 196 2.77 -11.70 4.24
N ALA A 197 3.65 -12.71 4.32
CA ALA A 197 4.85 -12.80 3.50
C ALA A 197 4.55 -12.72 2.00
N ASP A 198 5.45 -12.11 1.24
CA ASP A 198 5.35 -12.04 -0.23
C ASP A 198 5.37 -13.45 -0.86
N ASP A 199 6.25 -14.31 -0.34
CA ASP A 199 6.23 -15.75 -0.56
C ASP A 199 5.98 -16.44 0.78
N ALA A 200 4.76 -16.96 0.92
CA ALA A 200 4.32 -17.62 2.15
C ALA A 200 4.66 -19.12 2.18
N SER A 201 5.35 -19.68 1.19
CA SER A 201 5.69 -21.10 1.19
C SER A 201 6.58 -21.46 2.38
N VAL A 202 6.41 -22.65 2.95
CA VAL A 202 7.19 -23.09 4.12
C VAL A 202 8.70 -23.00 3.87
N ALA A 203 9.15 -23.40 2.67
CA ALA A 203 10.57 -23.37 2.31
C ALA A 203 11.12 -21.94 2.14
N ALA A 204 10.32 -20.99 1.65
CA ALA A 204 10.74 -19.59 1.52
C ALA A 204 10.82 -18.90 2.88
N VAL A 205 9.87 -19.18 3.77
CA VAL A 205 9.82 -18.57 5.11
C VAL A 205 10.82 -19.22 6.06
N PHE A 206 11.01 -20.54 6.02
CA PHE A 206 11.92 -21.29 6.89
C PHE A 206 12.87 -22.20 6.09
N PRO A 207 13.95 -21.64 5.51
CA PRO A 207 14.83 -22.38 4.62
C PRO A 207 15.57 -23.54 5.29
N HIS A 208 15.78 -23.49 6.61
CA HIS A 208 16.50 -24.51 7.39
C HIS A 208 15.58 -25.35 8.30
N ALA A 209 14.26 -25.19 8.19
CA ALA A 209 13.33 -26.02 8.95
C ALA A 209 13.13 -27.39 8.28
N THR A 210 13.29 -28.45 9.05
CA THR A 210 13.00 -29.82 8.55
C THR A 210 11.55 -30.22 8.80
N ILE A 211 10.94 -29.70 9.87
CA ILE A 211 9.56 -30.00 10.25
C ILE A 211 8.86 -28.70 10.65
N VAL A 212 7.68 -28.46 10.08
CA VAL A 212 6.79 -27.36 10.49
C VAL A 212 5.39 -27.92 10.70
N LYS A 213 4.76 -27.59 11.83
CA LYS A 213 3.45 -28.12 12.22
C LYS A 213 2.54 -27.04 12.75
N THR A 214 1.27 -27.13 12.40
CA THR A 214 0.16 -26.49 13.11
C THR A 214 -0.55 -27.56 13.96
N GLN A 215 -1.69 -27.21 14.55
CA GLN A 215 -2.54 -28.19 15.23
C GLN A 215 -3.10 -29.27 14.27
N ASN A 216 -3.34 -28.92 13.01
CA ASN A 216 -4.08 -29.75 12.05
C ASN A 216 -3.29 -30.10 10.77
N SER A 217 -2.16 -29.45 10.53
CA SER A 217 -1.37 -29.61 9.31
C SER A 217 0.10 -29.76 9.61
N PHE A 218 0.84 -30.38 8.69
CA PHE A 218 2.28 -30.55 8.84
C PHE A 218 3.02 -30.47 7.50
N PHE A 219 4.28 -30.11 7.61
CA PHE A 219 5.30 -30.15 6.58
C PHE A 219 6.49 -30.92 7.14
N ASN A 220 7.06 -31.82 6.34
CA ASN A 220 8.35 -32.45 6.60
C ASN A 220 9.14 -32.52 5.29
N VAL A 221 10.37 -32.01 5.31
CA VAL A 221 11.23 -31.93 4.11
C VAL A 221 11.55 -33.30 3.50
N VAL A 222 11.54 -34.37 4.30
CA VAL A 222 11.81 -35.73 3.79
C VAL A 222 10.61 -36.34 3.06
N ASN A 223 9.41 -35.78 3.26
CA ASN A 223 8.20 -36.27 2.61
C ASN A 223 8.12 -35.78 1.18
N LYS A 224 7.47 -36.59 0.32
CA LYS A 224 7.06 -36.11 -1.00
C LYS A 224 6.09 -34.94 -0.84
N ALA A 225 6.17 -33.95 -1.74
CA ALA A 225 5.41 -32.70 -1.62
C ALA A 225 3.90 -32.91 -1.43
N TYR A 226 3.30 -33.89 -2.12
CA TYR A 226 1.86 -34.19 -2.01
C TYR A 226 1.44 -34.82 -0.67
N LEU A 227 2.40 -35.26 0.17
CA LEU A 227 2.15 -35.77 1.52
C LEU A 227 2.24 -34.67 2.58
N ASN A 228 2.69 -33.46 2.22
CA ASN A 228 2.72 -32.32 3.12
C ASN A 228 1.39 -31.57 3.03
N SER A 229 0.62 -31.58 4.12
CA SER A 229 -0.66 -30.87 4.22
C SER A 229 -0.50 -29.38 4.52
N LEU A 230 0.66 -28.96 5.01
CA LEU A 230 1.04 -27.56 5.15
C LEU A 230 1.99 -27.16 4.02
N GLN A 231 1.56 -26.23 3.17
CA GLN A 231 2.38 -25.72 2.06
C GLN A 231 2.75 -24.25 2.25
N THR A 232 1.84 -23.47 2.80
CA THR A 232 2.00 -22.03 3.02
C THR A 232 1.67 -21.65 4.46
N LEU A 233 2.31 -20.58 4.92
CA LEU A 233 2.02 -19.95 6.19
C LEU A 233 0.98 -18.86 6.06
N GLU A 234 0.23 -18.68 7.14
CA GLU A 234 -0.74 -17.62 7.33
C GLU A 234 -0.47 -16.82 8.60
N PRO A 235 -0.68 -15.48 8.57
CA PRO A 235 -0.65 -14.65 9.77
C PRO A 235 -1.70 -15.06 10.81
N GLY A 236 -1.30 -15.05 12.08
CA GLY A 236 -2.13 -15.39 13.25
C GLY A 236 -2.27 -16.89 13.53
N VAL A 237 -1.65 -17.75 12.73
CA VAL A 237 -1.60 -19.20 12.99
C VAL A 237 -0.34 -19.51 13.82
N GLY A 238 -0.47 -20.39 14.81
CA GLY A 238 0.65 -20.84 15.61
C GLY A 238 1.37 -22.02 14.96
N TYR A 239 2.70 -21.95 14.90
CA TYR A 239 3.55 -22.98 14.31
C TYR A 239 4.57 -23.51 15.31
N LEU A 240 4.74 -24.82 15.31
CA LEU A 240 5.92 -25.50 15.82
C LEU A 240 6.90 -25.72 14.67
N VAL A 241 8.10 -25.17 14.78
CA VAL A 241 9.13 -25.19 13.74
C VAL A 241 10.37 -25.88 14.32
N TYR A 242 10.80 -27.00 13.73
CA TYR A 242 12.07 -27.63 14.07
C TYR A 242 13.14 -27.14 13.10
N ASN A 243 14.03 -26.27 13.59
CA ASN A 243 15.11 -25.68 12.82
C ASN A 243 16.42 -26.40 13.05
N THR A 244 17.28 -26.50 12.04
CA THR A 244 18.57 -27.22 12.17
C THR A 244 19.72 -26.34 12.64
N ILE A 245 19.51 -25.02 12.75
CA ILE A 245 20.53 -24.05 13.18
C ILE A 245 19.89 -22.93 14.00
N ASN A 246 20.71 -22.18 14.73
CA ASN A 246 20.32 -20.86 15.22
C ASN A 246 20.33 -19.87 14.05
N GLU A 247 19.24 -19.14 13.81
CA GLU A 247 19.18 -18.13 12.75
C GLU A 247 18.22 -16.98 13.08
N THR A 248 18.49 -15.83 12.44
CA THR A 248 17.57 -14.70 12.38
C THR A 248 17.00 -14.60 10.98
N LEU A 249 15.68 -14.65 10.86
CA LEU A 249 14.96 -14.52 9.60
C LEU A 249 14.28 -13.15 9.55
N THR A 250 14.39 -12.46 8.41
CA THR A 250 13.61 -11.26 8.11
C THR A 250 12.60 -11.58 7.03
N ILE A 251 11.33 -11.49 7.37
CA ILE A 251 10.21 -11.74 6.46
C ILE A 251 9.64 -10.41 6.03
N THR A 252 9.61 -10.18 4.71
CA THR A 252 8.98 -9.00 4.11
C THR A 252 7.61 -9.38 3.57
N GLY A 253 6.64 -8.48 3.73
CA GLY A 253 5.29 -8.73 3.29
C GLY A 253 4.33 -7.58 3.55
N THR A 254 3.04 -7.88 3.50
CA THR A 254 1.99 -6.89 3.77
C THR A 254 1.49 -6.98 5.22
N SER A 255 1.25 -5.85 5.87
CA SER A 255 0.61 -5.82 7.20
C SER A 255 -0.81 -6.36 7.11
N VAL A 256 -1.18 -7.22 8.06
CA VAL A 256 -2.54 -7.78 8.15
C VAL A 256 -3.07 -7.61 9.58
N SER A 257 -4.35 -7.28 9.70
CA SER A 257 -5.09 -7.36 10.96
C SER A 257 -6.20 -8.40 10.81
N LYS A 258 -6.26 -9.35 11.74
CA LYS A 258 -7.37 -10.33 11.86
C LYS A 258 -7.87 -10.30 13.31
N PRO A 259 -9.17 -10.55 13.55
CA PRO A 259 -9.65 -10.78 14.90
C PRO A 259 -8.98 -12.02 15.50
N ALA A 260 -8.90 -12.07 16.84
CA ALA A 260 -8.43 -13.25 17.54
C ALA A 260 -9.35 -14.45 17.24
N PRO A 261 -8.81 -15.65 16.99
CA PRO A 261 -9.62 -16.82 16.68
C PRO A 261 -10.50 -17.23 17.87
N GLN A 262 -11.63 -17.86 17.59
CA GLN A 262 -12.43 -18.48 18.64
C GLN A 262 -11.71 -19.72 19.18
N LEU A 263 -11.64 -19.85 20.50
CA LEU A 263 -11.04 -21.02 21.15
C LEU A 263 -12.03 -22.20 21.16
N GLU A 264 -11.54 -23.36 20.75
CA GLU A 264 -12.19 -24.65 20.95
C GLU A 264 -11.95 -25.16 22.38
N THR A 265 -12.79 -26.09 22.85
CA THR A 265 -12.61 -26.73 24.16
C THR A 265 -11.28 -27.49 24.20
N GLY A 266 -10.49 -27.26 25.25
CA GLY A 266 -9.17 -27.88 25.38
C GLY A 266 -8.04 -27.01 24.83
N TRP A 267 -6.96 -27.64 24.35
CA TRP A 267 -5.75 -26.94 23.93
C TRP A 267 -5.84 -26.46 22.48
N ASN A 268 -5.50 -25.19 22.27
CA ASN A 268 -5.44 -24.53 20.98
C ASN A 268 -4.03 -24.01 20.74
N LEU A 269 -3.41 -24.32 19.59
CA LEU A 269 -2.14 -23.68 19.19
C LEU A 269 -2.43 -22.41 18.40
N ILE A 270 -2.22 -21.25 19.04
CA ILE A 270 -2.61 -19.94 18.51
C ILE A 270 -1.37 -19.08 18.23
N GLY A 271 -1.39 -18.38 17.10
CA GLY A 271 -0.40 -17.37 16.76
C GLY A 271 -0.86 -15.97 17.14
N ILE A 272 0.05 -15.13 17.62
CA ILE A 272 -0.26 -13.76 18.06
C ILE A 272 0.27 -12.76 17.05
N MET A 273 -0.58 -11.80 16.67
CA MET A 273 -0.21 -10.76 15.70
C MET A 273 0.09 -9.40 16.35
N THR A 274 -0.36 -9.16 17.57
CA THR A 274 -0.20 -7.88 18.27
C THR A 274 0.12 -8.12 19.75
N ASN A 275 0.95 -7.24 20.33
CA ASN A 275 1.22 -7.29 21.77
C ASN A 275 -0.05 -6.91 22.53
N ALA A 276 -0.52 -7.77 23.44
CA ALA A 276 -1.75 -7.53 24.19
C ALA A 276 -1.80 -8.38 25.47
N ALA A 277 -2.56 -7.91 26.47
CA ALA A 277 -2.80 -8.68 27.68
C ALA A 277 -3.59 -9.95 27.37
N ILE A 278 -3.22 -11.08 27.99
CA ILE A 278 -3.84 -12.38 27.70
C ILE A 278 -5.36 -12.33 27.89
N GLN A 279 -5.82 -11.75 29.00
CA GLN A 279 -7.24 -11.64 29.33
C GLN A 279 -8.03 -10.72 28.39
N ASN A 280 -7.37 -9.78 27.71
CA ASN A 280 -8.03 -8.92 26.72
C ASN A 280 -8.27 -9.64 25.40
N VAL A 281 -7.38 -10.58 25.03
CA VAL A 281 -7.49 -11.36 23.80
C VAL A 281 -8.35 -12.61 24.01
N PHE A 282 -8.10 -13.33 25.11
CA PHE A 282 -8.79 -14.57 25.46
C PHE A 282 -9.25 -14.56 26.92
N PRO A 283 -10.36 -13.87 27.25
CA PRO A 283 -10.87 -13.78 28.62
C PRO A 283 -11.36 -15.12 29.19
N THR A 284 -11.58 -16.12 28.33
CA THR A 284 -12.00 -17.47 28.73
C THR A 284 -10.84 -18.45 28.84
N ALA A 285 -9.60 -18.01 28.60
CA ALA A 285 -8.44 -18.89 28.71
C ALA A 285 -8.17 -19.26 30.17
N THR A 286 -8.06 -20.56 30.44
CA THR A 286 -7.71 -21.09 31.76
C THR A 286 -6.21 -21.15 31.96
N ILE A 287 -5.46 -21.62 30.96
CA ILE A 287 -4.00 -21.71 30.98
C ILE A 287 -3.44 -21.29 29.62
N VAL A 288 -2.37 -20.50 29.64
CA VAL A 288 -1.58 -20.16 28.44
C VAL A 288 -0.14 -20.59 28.68
N LYS A 289 0.50 -21.25 27.71
CA LYS A 289 1.91 -21.65 27.84
C LYS A 289 2.69 -21.56 26.52
N ASN A 290 3.99 -21.42 26.66
CA ASN A 290 4.98 -21.61 25.59
C ASN A 290 6.15 -22.46 26.15
N PHE A 291 7.28 -22.53 25.46
CA PHE A 291 8.44 -23.30 25.93
C PHE A 291 9.16 -22.69 27.14
N ASN A 292 8.95 -21.41 27.42
CA ASN A 292 9.66 -20.68 28.47
C ASN A 292 8.83 -20.50 29.75
N GLY A 293 7.55 -20.87 29.73
CA GLY A 293 6.69 -20.71 30.90
C GLY A 293 5.21 -20.86 30.64
N PHE A 294 4.44 -20.50 31.66
CA PHE A 294 2.98 -20.49 31.61
C PHE A 294 2.40 -19.26 32.32
N TYR A 295 1.11 -19.05 32.07
CA TYR A 295 0.24 -18.08 32.70
C TYR A 295 -1.07 -18.76 33.09
N GLU A 296 -1.53 -18.46 34.30
CA GLU A 296 -2.84 -18.84 34.82
C GLU A 296 -3.38 -17.67 35.67
N LEU A 297 -4.65 -17.32 35.49
CA LEU A 297 -5.23 -16.14 36.13
C LEU A 297 -5.20 -16.27 37.66
N GLY A 298 -4.60 -15.29 38.35
CA GLY A 298 -4.49 -15.28 39.80
C GLY A 298 -3.35 -16.15 40.36
N ASN A 299 -2.60 -16.85 39.50
CA ASN A 299 -1.46 -17.66 39.92
C ASN A 299 -0.17 -16.83 39.98
N SER A 300 0.41 -16.69 41.18
CA SER A 300 1.65 -15.92 41.42
C SER A 300 2.91 -16.52 40.78
N GLN A 301 2.86 -17.77 40.31
CA GLN A 301 3.95 -18.43 39.60
C GLN A 301 3.90 -18.21 38.08
N SER A 302 2.93 -17.45 37.58
CA SER A 302 2.86 -17.10 36.16
C SER A 302 4.09 -16.31 35.72
N LEU A 303 4.75 -16.76 34.66
CA LEU A 303 6.00 -16.16 34.17
C LEU A 303 5.80 -15.03 33.16
N PHE A 304 4.58 -14.89 32.63
CA PHE A 304 4.18 -13.81 31.74
C PHE A 304 2.68 -13.55 31.89
N SER A 305 2.19 -12.39 31.45
CA SER A 305 0.76 -12.04 31.44
C SER A 305 0.31 -11.35 30.15
N GLN A 306 1.24 -11.19 29.21
CA GLN A 306 1.04 -10.54 27.91
C GLN A 306 1.42 -11.53 26.81
N PHE A 307 0.71 -11.42 25.69
CA PHE A 307 1.11 -12.01 24.43
C PHE A 307 2.09 -11.10 23.70
N GLU A 308 3.05 -11.71 23.01
CA GLU A 308 3.99 -11.04 22.13
C GLU A 308 3.67 -11.34 20.66
N ALA A 309 3.63 -10.29 19.83
CA ALA A 309 3.48 -10.41 18.39
C ALA A 309 4.58 -11.29 17.80
N GLY A 310 4.20 -12.20 16.91
CA GLY A 310 5.12 -13.11 16.22
C GLY A 310 5.48 -14.36 17.03
N LYS A 311 4.96 -14.49 18.26
CA LYS A 311 5.04 -15.71 19.05
C LYS A 311 3.76 -16.54 18.90
N ALA A 312 3.88 -17.83 19.17
CA ALA A 312 2.72 -18.70 19.33
C ALA A 312 2.62 -19.21 20.77
N TYR A 313 1.41 -19.57 21.17
CA TYR A 313 1.08 -20.04 22.51
C TYR A 313 0.10 -21.21 22.42
N PHE A 314 0.23 -22.17 23.34
CA PHE A 314 -0.85 -23.11 23.62
C PHE A 314 -1.81 -22.45 24.60
N VAL A 315 -3.06 -22.30 24.20
CA VAL A 315 -4.13 -21.64 24.96
C VAL A 315 -5.19 -22.68 25.28
N LYS A 316 -5.49 -22.88 26.57
CA LYS A 316 -6.52 -23.80 27.04
C LYS A 316 -7.81 -23.04 27.33
N LYS A 317 -8.92 -23.51 26.77
CA LYS A 317 -10.28 -23.11 27.16
C LYS A 317 -10.89 -24.19 28.04
#